data_AF-A0A5N5Z644-F1
#
_entry.id   AF-A0A5N5Z644-F1
#
_cell.length_a   1.000
_cell.length_b   1.000
_cell.length_c   1.000
_cell.angle_alpha   90.00
_cell.angle_beta   90.00
_cell.angle_gamma   90.00
#
_symmetry.space_group_name_H-M   'P 1'
#
loop_
_entity.id
_entity.type
_entity.pdbx_description
1 polymer ?
#
loop_
_entity_poly.entity_id
_entity_poly.type
_entity_poly.pdbx_seq_one_letter_code
_entity_poly.pdbx_strand_id
1 'polypeptide(L)'
;MKKKMMSLLSLGLMCIAFFPSCNVHDHDTEEQLSSLLEIPEKIISNSKAATLFTKDQQTRLTQIGKTTISLDEKAIHFDIIVLQKYVEHIEAIAVTKNLPITGVSFVFGATQHGKRTVFLMPSTRNVTLDYQESFTIENDEFVTFKHIEDYISLKNHSANDQNLVLSTDGFISFNEAATLFNQYQSQYIEPYKIKVTKEYYTKAVWYSLEEIKQYLTYVRQQSNKHKLAITGISVFFGVYDANPELELKSNAQTVFLTGNTQHASIINCKGKLLKEYLQNDFIPKNSNSNGDTDESLAFNMGHLSPPPKNN
;
A
#
# COMPACT_ATOMS: atom_id res chain seq x y z
N MET A 1 -22.40 -69.14 24.54
CA MET A 1 -23.64 -68.99 23.76
C MET A 1 -23.49 -67.86 22.76
N LYS A 2 -23.82 -68.16 21.49
CA LYS A 2 -24.24 -67.30 20.36
C LYS A 2 -23.38 -66.11 19.89
N LYS A 3 -22.80 -66.35 18.69
CA LYS A 3 -22.42 -65.45 17.60
C LYS A 3 -23.46 -64.36 17.28
N LYS A 4 -22.97 -63.18 16.84
CA LYS A 4 -23.37 -62.35 15.66
C LYS A 4 -22.14 -61.50 15.33
N MET A 5 -21.44 -61.46 14.18
CA MET A 5 -21.74 -61.51 12.73
C MET A 5 -22.72 -60.44 12.23
N MET A 6 -22.15 -59.33 11.76
CA MET A 6 -22.44 -58.58 10.50
C MET A 6 -21.12 -57.87 10.16
N SER A 7 -20.35 -58.13 9.10
CA SER A 7 -20.58 -58.23 7.64
C SER A 7 -20.95 -56.91 6.95
N LEU A 8 -19.91 -56.35 6.29
CA LEU A 8 -19.88 -55.68 4.99
C LEU A 8 -20.76 -54.45 4.72
N LEU A 9 -20.10 -53.33 4.38
CA LEU A 9 -20.25 -52.76 3.04
C LEU A 9 -18.97 -52.03 2.61
N SER A 10 -18.38 -52.56 1.54
CA SER A 10 -17.27 -52.05 0.77
C SER A 10 -17.63 -50.72 0.11
N LEU A 11 -16.87 -49.65 0.40
CA LEU A 11 -16.85 -48.48 -0.45
C LEU A 11 -15.76 -48.71 -1.52
N GLY A 12 -16.20 -49.01 -2.74
CA GLY A 12 -15.33 -49.16 -3.89
C GLY A 12 -14.61 -47.85 -4.18
N LEU A 13 -13.28 -47.87 -4.06
CA LEU A 13 -12.40 -46.85 -4.62
C LEU A 13 -12.51 -46.96 -6.14
N MET A 14 -13.24 -46.05 -6.78
CA MET A 14 -13.13 -45.84 -8.23
C MET A 14 -11.82 -45.10 -8.50
N CYS A 15 -10.78 -45.85 -8.87
CA CYS A 15 -9.61 -45.28 -9.52
C CYS A 15 -10.01 -44.81 -10.92
N ILE A 16 -10.30 -43.52 -11.09
CA ILE A 16 -10.33 -42.90 -12.41
C ILE A 16 -8.88 -42.68 -12.81
N ALA A 17 -8.34 -43.61 -13.60
CA ALA A 17 -7.10 -43.40 -14.31
C ALA A 17 -7.35 -42.35 -15.40
N PHE A 18 -6.82 -41.13 -15.21
CA PHE A 18 -6.69 -40.18 -16.30
C PHE A 18 -5.53 -40.65 -17.19
N PHE A 19 -5.89 -41.20 -18.36
CA PHE A 19 -4.95 -41.36 -19.46
C PHE A 19 -4.63 -39.97 -20.02
N PRO A 20 -3.37 -39.53 -20.12
CA PRO A 20 -3.03 -38.42 -20.98
C PRO A 20 -3.05 -38.97 -22.42
N SER A 21 -4.17 -38.76 -23.11
CA SER A 21 -4.22 -38.91 -24.56
C SER A 21 -3.49 -37.71 -25.17
N CYS A 22 -2.32 -37.95 -25.75
CA CYS A 22 -1.69 -37.01 -26.68
C CYS A 22 -2.62 -36.76 -27.87
N ASN A 23 -3.17 -35.55 -27.97
CA ASN A 23 -3.28 -34.76 -29.20
C ASN A 23 -4.28 -33.63 -28.98
N VAL A 24 -3.75 -32.42 -28.86
CA VAL A 24 -3.93 -31.28 -29.78
C VAL A 24 -3.49 -30.08 -28.95
N HIS A 25 -2.36 -29.48 -29.33
CA HIS A 25 -1.99 -28.14 -28.87
C HIS A 25 -3.02 -27.17 -29.42
N ASP A 26 -4.08 -26.94 -28.66
CA ASP A 26 -5.04 -25.91 -28.94
C ASP A 26 -4.52 -24.63 -28.29
N HIS A 27 -3.69 -23.92 -29.05
CA HIS A 27 -3.03 -22.67 -28.63
C HIS A 27 -4.06 -21.58 -28.25
N ASP A 28 -5.32 -21.76 -28.66
CA ASP A 28 -6.45 -20.85 -28.44
C ASP A 28 -7.10 -21.02 -27.05
N THR A 29 -6.93 -22.17 -26.37
CA THR A 29 -7.55 -22.39 -25.05
C THR A 29 -6.72 -21.83 -23.89
N GLU A 30 -5.39 -21.78 -24.02
CA GLU A 30 -4.51 -21.09 -23.06
C GLU A 30 -4.62 -19.56 -23.16
N GLU A 31 -4.91 -19.02 -24.35
CA GLU A 31 -5.08 -17.58 -24.55
C GLU A 31 -6.39 -17.06 -23.92
N GLN A 32 -7.45 -17.88 -23.88
CA GLN A 32 -8.73 -17.49 -23.27
C GLN A 32 -8.71 -17.51 -21.74
N LEU A 33 -7.97 -18.42 -21.10
CA LEU A 33 -7.85 -18.46 -19.63
C LEU A 33 -6.93 -17.34 -19.07
N SER A 34 -6.09 -16.75 -19.93
CA SER A 34 -5.21 -15.63 -19.58
C SER A 34 -5.89 -14.25 -19.56
N SER A 35 -7.16 -14.16 -19.94
CA SER A 35 -7.78 -12.90 -20.36
C SER A 35 -8.64 -12.16 -19.32
N LEU A 36 -8.92 -12.76 -18.16
CA LEU A 36 -9.56 -12.05 -17.05
C LEU A 36 -8.49 -11.52 -16.09
N LEU A 37 -7.98 -10.34 -16.42
CA LEU A 37 -7.16 -9.55 -15.52
C LEU A 37 -7.97 -9.28 -14.24
N GLU A 38 -7.61 -9.93 -13.14
CA GLU A 38 -8.24 -9.69 -11.84
C GLU A 38 -7.93 -8.25 -11.40
N ILE A 39 -8.99 -7.47 -11.17
CA ILE A 39 -8.88 -6.10 -10.66
C ILE A 39 -8.72 -6.21 -9.14
N PRO A 40 -7.62 -5.73 -8.55
CA PRO A 40 -7.45 -5.77 -7.11
C PRO A 40 -8.58 -5.04 -6.38
N GLU A 41 -9.09 -5.61 -5.29
CA GLU A 41 -10.27 -5.09 -4.55
C GLU A 41 -10.12 -3.62 -4.11
N LYS A 42 -8.88 -3.17 -3.87
CA LYS A 42 -8.58 -1.83 -3.38
C LYS A 42 -8.29 -0.79 -4.48
N ILE A 43 -8.54 -1.13 -5.76
CA ILE A 43 -8.61 -0.13 -6.83
C ILE A 43 -9.78 0.82 -6.55
N ILE A 44 -9.51 2.11 -6.58
CA ILE A 44 -10.51 3.17 -6.38
C ILE A 44 -10.70 3.95 -7.67
N SER A 45 -11.86 4.60 -7.85
CA SER A 45 -12.07 5.46 -9.00
C SER A 45 -11.12 6.66 -9.02
N ASN A 46 -10.86 7.17 -10.23
CA ASN A 46 -10.11 8.41 -10.45
C ASN A 46 -10.70 9.60 -9.67
N SER A 47 -12.03 9.67 -9.60
CA SER A 47 -12.75 10.70 -8.85
C SER A 47 -12.49 10.60 -7.35
N LYS A 48 -12.48 9.38 -6.79
CA LYS A 48 -12.17 9.15 -5.38
C LYS A 48 -10.72 9.52 -5.08
N ALA A 49 -9.76 9.18 -5.94
CA ALA A 49 -8.37 9.57 -5.79
C ALA A 49 -8.19 11.10 -5.80
N ALA A 50 -8.85 11.80 -6.73
CA ALA A 50 -8.86 13.26 -6.80
C ALA A 50 -9.48 13.91 -5.54
N THR A 51 -10.56 13.33 -5.01
CA THR A 51 -11.17 13.77 -3.75
C THR A 51 -10.21 13.61 -2.57
N LEU A 52 -9.57 12.45 -2.42
CA LEU A 52 -8.58 12.20 -1.38
C LEU A 52 -7.45 13.24 -1.42
N PHE A 53 -6.89 13.48 -2.62
CA PHE A 53 -5.82 14.45 -2.85
C PHE A 53 -6.23 15.88 -2.50
N THR A 54 -7.42 16.28 -2.95
CA THR A 54 -7.95 17.64 -2.72
C THR A 54 -8.22 17.88 -1.24
N LYS A 55 -8.76 16.87 -0.54
CA LYS A 55 -9.00 16.96 0.91
C LYS A 55 -7.72 17.06 1.71
N ASP A 56 -6.65 16.35 1.34
CA ASP A 56 -5.35 16.53 1.98
C ASP A 56 -4.87 17.98 1.88
N GLN A 57 -4.98 18.60 0.70
CA GLN A 57 -4.66 20.03 0.55
C GLN A 57 -5.50 20.91 1.48
N GLN A 58 -6.83 20.77 1.42
CA GLN A 58 -7.76 21.66 2.11
C GLN A 58 -7.71 21.51 3.64
N THR A 59 -7.59 20.27 4.11
CA THR A 59 -7.83 19.92 5.51
C THR A 59 -6.54 19.61 6.29
N ARG A 60 -5.39 19.47 5.64
CA ARG A 60 -4.09 19.29 6.30
C ARG A 60 -3.12 20.41 5.93
N LEU A 61 -2.78 20.52 4.65
CA LEU A 61 -1.72 21.44 4.21
C LEU A 61 -2.08 22.92 4.41
N THR A 62 -3.27 23.34 3.98
CA THR A 62 -3.75 24.71 4.18
C THR A 62 -3.84 25.07 5.67
N GLN A 63 -4.19 24.11 6.52
CA GLN A 63 -4.29 24.33 7.97
C GLN A 63 -2.94 24.64 8.62
N ILE A 64 -1.82 24.29 7.99
CA ILE A 64 -0.47 24.56 8.49
C ILE A 64 0.28 25.61 7.63
N GLY A 65 -0.46 26.40 6.85
CA GLY A 65 0.11 27.49 6.03
C GLY A 65 0.77 27.03 4.72
N LYS A 66 0.64 25.76 4.34
CA LYS A 66 1.18 25.21 3.09
C LYS A 66 0.13 25.26 1.96
N THR A 67 -0.25 26.47 1.54
CA THR A 67 -1.36 26.72 0.60
C THR A 67 -1.00 26.52 -0.87
N THR A 68 0.27 26.66 -1.23
CA THR A 68 0.77 26.54 -2.61
C THR A 68 1.85 25.47 -2.69
N ILE A 69 1.44 24.20 -2.75
CA ILE A 69 2.35 23.09 -3.07
C ILE A 69 1.93 22.52 -4.42
N SER A 70 2.86 22.46 -5.37
CA SER A 70 2.62 21.88 -6.67
C SER A 70 2.31 20.38 -6.60
N LEU A 71 1.75 19.81 -7.67
CA LEU A 71 1.51 18.36 -7.72
C LEU A 71 2.83 17.58 -7.62
N ASP A 72 3.86 18.05 -8.32
CA ASP A 72 5.17 17.39 -8.41
C ASP A 72 5.88 17.37 -7.05
N GLU A 73 5.67 18.39 -6.22
CA GLU A 73 6.16 18.41 -4.83
C GLU A 73 5.39 17.47 -3.89
N LYS A 74 4.19 17.03 -4.26
CA LYS A 74 3.37 16.09 -3.47
C LYS A 74 3.51 14.65 -3.93
N ALA A 75 3.99 14.43 -5.14
CA ALA A 75 4.20 13.10 -5.69
C ALA A 75 5.48 12.49 -5.13
N ILE A 76 5.38 11.28 -4.59
CA ILE A 76 6.51 10.53 -4.07
C ILE A 76 6.70 9.31 -4.95
N HIS A 77 7.76 9.33 -5.77
CA HIS A 77 7.95 8.37 -6.84
C HIS A 77 8.84 7.20 -6.41
N PHE A 78 8.36 5.98 -6.62
CA PHE A 78 9.15 4.77 -6.53
C PHE A 78 9.22 4.09 -7.89
N ASP A 79 10.40 3.60 -8.26
CA ASP A 79 10.56 2.73 -9.42
C ASP A 79 9.87 1.38 -9.16
N ILE A 80 9.16 0.86 -10.18
CA ILE A 80 8.33 -0.34 -10.01
C ILE A 80 9.18 -1.62 -9.88
N ILE A 81 10.36 -1.65 -10.50
CA ILE A 81 11.31 -2.76 -10.38
C ILE A 81 11.92 -2.73 -8.98
N VAL A 82 12.24 -1.54 -8.45
CA VAL A 82 12.73 -1.40 -7.08
C VAL A 82 11.69 -1.87 -6.06
N LEU A 83 10.43 -1.47 -6.20
CA LEU A 83 9.35 -1.95 -5.31
C LEU A 83 9.17 -3.46 -5.36
N GLN A 84 9.19 -4.06 -6.54
CA GLN A 84 9.07 -5.51 -6.68
C GLN A 84 10.24 -6.21 -5.99
N LYS A 85 11.48 -5.79 -6.27
CA LYS A 85 12.69 -6.37 -5.65
C LYS A 85 12.66 -6.22 -4.13
N TYR A 86 12.16 -5.11 -3.63
CA TYR A 86 11.99 -4.89 -2.21
C TYR A 86 10.99 -5.89 -1.59
N VAL A 87 9.84 -6.11 -2.22
CA VAL A 87 8.87 -7.12 -1.76
C VAL A 87 9.48 -8.52 -1.77
N GLU A 88 10.15 -8.91 -2.85
CA GLU A 88 10.85 -10.21 -2.97
C GLU A 88 11.93 -10.37 -1.90
N HIS A 89 12.69 -9.32 -1.62
CA HIS A 89 13.72 -9.30 -0.58
C HIS A 89 13.13 -9.51 0.81
N ILE A 90 12.03 -8.83 1.14
CA ILE A 90 11.34 -9.00 2.42
C ILE A 90 10.81 -10.43 2.56
N GLU A 91 10.23 -11.02 1.51
CA GLU A 91 9.78 -12.42 1.51
C GLU A 91 10.94 -13.39 1.76
N ALA A 92 12.09 -13.17 1.13
CA ALA A 92 13.28 -13.98 1.34
C ALA A 92 13.81 -13.88 2.78
N ILE A 93 13.80 -12.68 3.36
CA ILE A 93 14.15 -12.45 4.77
C ILE A 93 13.15 -13.13 5.70
N ALA A 94 11.84 -13.07 5.41
CA ALA A 94 10.81 -13.74 6.19
C ALA A 94 11.08 -15.25 6.29
N VAL A 95 11.44 -15.90 5.17
CA VAL A 95 11.77 -17.33 5.14
C VAL A 95 13.09 -17.61 5.86
N THR A 96 14.14 -16.88 5.52
CA THR A 96 15.51 -17.18 5.99
C THR A 96 15.68 -16.93 7.49
N LYS A 97 15.01 -15.90 8.02
CA LYS A 97 15.05 -15.55 9.45
C LYS A 97 13.81 -16.06 10.22
N ASN A 98 12.92 -16.82 9.57
CA ASN A 98 11.68 -17.34 10.15
C ASN A 98 10.83 -16.25 10.84
N LEU A 99 10.60 -15.14 10.14
CA LEU A 99 9.87 -13.98 10.64
C LEU A 99 8.44 -13.94 10.07
N PRO A 100 7.41 -13.71 10.90
CA PRO A 100 6.02 -13.65 10.45
C PRO A 100 5.69 -12.27 9.85
N ILE A 101 6.32 -11.92 8.73
CA ILE A 101 6.06 -10.67 8.03
C ILE A 101 4.67 -10.74 7.37
N THR A 102 3.79 -9.82 7.74
CA THR A 102 2.39 -9.78 7.32
C THR A 102 2.15 -8.80 6.18
N GLY A 103 3.02 -7.80 6.03
CA GLY A 103 2.79 -6.71 5.10
C GLY A 103 3.88 -5.66 5.11
N VAL A 104 3.57 -4.54 4.47
CA VAL A 104 4.43 -3.36 4.39
C VAL A 104 3.64 -2.14 4.84
N SER A 105 4.29 -1.30 5.64
CA SER A 105 3.76 0.00 6.05
C SER A 105 4.40 1.11 5.23
N PHE A 106 3.58 1.98 4.65
CA PHE A 106 4.00 3.27 4.13
C PHE A 106 4.03 4.25 5.30
N VAL A 107 5.20 4.41 5.91
CA VAL A 107 5.41 5.28 7.06
C VAL A 107 5.63 6.71 6.59
N PHE A 108 4.97 7.65 7.23
CA PHE A 108 4.96 9.05 6.83
C PHE A 108 6.23 9.74 7.31
N GLY A 109 6.88 10.45 6.40
CA GLY A 109 8.11 11.19 6.67
C GLY A 109 8.04 12.62 6.13
N ALA A 110 8.95 13.45 6.61
CA ALA A 110 9.28 14.72 5.99
C ALA A 110 10.80 14.88 6.01
N THR A 111 11.33 15.63 5.05
CA THR A 111 12.73 16.05 5.06
C THR A 111 12.94 17.23 6.01
N GLN A 112 14.20 17.60 6.24
CA GLN A 112 14.57 18.77 7.04
C GLN A 112 13.97 20.08 6.52
N HIS A 113 13.69 20.16 5.21
CA HIS A 113 13.07 21.32 4.57
C HIS A 113 11.53 21.21 4.49
N GLY A 114 10.95 20.18 5.09
CA GLY A 114 9.51 19.99 5.11
C GLY A 114 8.91 19.58 3.78
N LYS A 115 9.69 18.95 2.90
CA LYS A 115 9.13 18.16 1.79
C LYS A 115 8.62 16.84 2.36
N ARG A 116 7.33 16.53 2.17
CA ARG A 116 6.76 15.24 2.59
C ARG A 116 7.38 14.10 1.81
N THR A 117 7.52 12.96 2.45
CA THR A 117 7.95 11.71 1.85
C THR A 117 7.22 10.53 2.53
N VAL A 118 7.43 9.33 2.01
CA VAL A 118 7.10 8.09 2.68
C VAL A 118 8.29 7.15 2.56
N PHE A 119 8.44 6.26 3.54
CA PHE A 119 9.36 5.14 3.45
C PHE A 119 8.61 3.86 3.81
N LEU A 120 9.03 2.76 3.20
CA LEU A 120 8.40 1.46 3.35
C LEU A 120 9.16 0.67 4.41
N MET A 121 8.43 0.01 5.30
CA MET A 121 8.99 -0.92 6.29
C MET A 121 8.19 -2.22 6.31
N PRO A 122 8.84 -3.40 6.45
CA PRO A 122 8.11 -4.63 6.73
C PRO A 122 7.38 -4.49 8.06
N SER A 123 6.28 -5.20 8.19
CA SER A 123 5.49 -5.20 9.41
C SER A 123 5.13 -6.63 9.82
N THR A 124 5.06 -6.87 11.13
CA THR A 124 4.49 -8.08 11.71
C THR A 124 3.20 -7.73 12.43
N ARG A 125 2.34 -8.73 12.68
CA ARG A 125 1.19 -8.54 13.56
C ARG A 125 1.61 -8.76 15.01
N ASN A 126 1.49 -7.73 15.82
CA ASN A 126 1.50 -7.85 17.26
C ASN A 126 0.13 -8.36 17.72
N VAL A 127 0.03 -9.65 18.01
CA VAL A 127 -1.24 -10.30 18.41
C VAL A 127 -1.79 -9.77 19.75
N THR A 128 -0.93 -9.33 20.66
CA THR A 128 -1.33 -8.84 21.99
C THR A 128 -1.98 -7.47 21.90
N LEU A 129 -1.41 -6.59 21.07
CA LEU A 129 -1.93 -5.23 20.86
C LEU A 129 -2.91 -5.15 19.69
N ASP A 130 -3.14 -6.27 19.00
CA ASP A 130 -3.88 -6.38 17.75
C ASP A 130 -3.48 -5.29 16.73
N TYR A 131 -2.18 -5.18 16.48
CA TYR A 131 -1.59 -4.03 15.79
C TYR A 131 -0.53 -4.47 14.76
N GLN A 132 -0.45 -3.74 13.64
CA GLN A 132 0.60 -3.95 12.65
C GLN A 132 1.83 -3.12 13.04
N GLU A 133 2.89 -3.81 13.41
CA GLU A 133 4.10 -3.22 13.95
C GLU A 133 5.20 -3.26 12.90
N SER A 134 5.65 -2.07 12.48
CA SER A 134 6.79 -1.94 11.58
C SER A 134 8.09 -2.28 12.30
N PHE A 135 9.06 -2.82 11.58
CA PHE A 135 10.35 -3.17 12.15
C PHE A 135 11.47 -3.11 11.11
N THR A 136 12.70 -3.18 11.60
CA THR A 136 13.91 -3.46 10.81
C THR A 136 14.81 -4.41 11.62
N ILE A 137 15.92 -4.84 11.03
CA ILE A 137 16.94 -5.64 11.67
C ILE A 137 18.26 -4.93 11.44
N GLU A 138 18.90 -4.50 12.52
CA GLU A 138 20.16 -3.75 12.48
C GLU A 138 21.12 -4.32 13.51
N ASN A 139 22.37 -4.56 13.10
CA ASN A 139 23.36 -5.24 13.93
C ASN A 139 22.84 -6.60 14.47
N ASP A 140 22.11 -7.33 13.61
CA ASP A 140 21.41 -8.59 13.94
C ASP A 140 20.34 -8.49 15.04
N GLU A 141 19.98 -7.28 15.48
CA GLU A 141 18.92 -7.06 16.45
C GLU A 141 17.61 -6.68 15.76
N PHE A 142 16.51 -7.27 16.24
CA PHE A 142 15.17 -6.87 15.81
C PHE A 142 14.80 -5.52 16.41
N VAL A 143 14.62 -4.50 15.58
CA VAL A 143 14.33 -3.13 16.01
C VAL A 143 12.92 -2.74 15.58
N THR A 144 12.06 -2.59 16.58
CA THR A 144 10.68 -2.15 16.38
C THR A 144 10.58 -0.66 16.06
N PHE A 145 9.70 -0.30 15.13
CA PHE A 145 9.35 1.06 14.76
C PHE A 145 7.89 1.38 15.12
N LYS A 146 7.69 2.01 16.28
CA LYS A 146 6.37 2.24 16.89
C LYS A 146 5.75 3.55 16.44
N HIS A 147 5.15 3.56 15.25
CA HIS A 147 4.52 4.79 14.70
C HIS A 147 3.34 5.33 15.53
N ILE A 148 2.85 4.61 16.56
CA ILE A 148 1.92 5.16 17.56
C ILE A 148 2.56 6.23 18.47
N GLU A 149 3.88 6.17 18.67
CA GLU A 149 4.60 7.14 19.49
C GLU A 149 4.68 8.51 18.79
N ASP A 150 4.77 9.60 19.57
CA ASP A 150 4.94 10.93 19.00
C ASP A 150 6.32 11.09 18.37
N TYR A 151 7.37 10.59 19.03
CA TYR A 151 8.74 10.63 18.52
C TYR A 151 9.42 9.28 18.71
N ILE A 152 10.21 8.88 17.72
CA ILE A 152 11.06 7.69 17.78
C ILE A 152 12.44 8.10 18.27
N SER A 153 12.92 7.47 19.34
CA SER A 153 14.27 7.70 19.86
C SER A 153 15.32 7.07 18.95
N LEU A 154 16.37 7.83 18.63
CA LEU A 154 17.51 7.33 17.87
C LEU A 154 18.26 6.27 18.69
N LYS A 155 18.86 5.32 17.99
CA LYS A 155 19.77 4.33 18.55
C LYS A 155 21.21 4.84 18.50
N ASN A 156 22.03 4.42 19.46
CA ASN A 156 23.45 4.78 19.50
C ASN A 156 24.22 4.28 18.26
N HIS A 157 23.82 3.12 17.76
CA HIS A 157 24.33 2.52 16.52
C HIS A 157 23.13 2.10 15.68
N SER A 158 23.18 2.40 14.39
CA SER A 158 22.14 2.07 13.44
C SER A 158 22.82 1.81 12.11
N ALA A 159 22.68 0.59 11.62
CA ALA A 159 23.31 0.12 10.41
C ALA A 159 22.25 -0.63 9.61
N ASN A 160 22.06 -0.22 8.36
CA ASN A 160 21.04 -0.76 7.48
C ASN A 160 21.47 -2.10 6.86
N ASP A 161 21.89 -3.05 7.70
CA ASP A 161 22.59 -4.27 7.26
C ASP A 161 21.70 -5.18 6.41
N GLN A 162 20.39 -5.14 6.68
CA GLN A 162 19.41 -6.01 6.03
C GLN A 162 18.59 -5.28 4.95
N ASN A 163 18.84 -3.99 4.66
CA ASN A 163 18.11 -3.23 3.64
C ASN A 163 16.58 -3.34 3.78
N LEU A 164 16.07 -3.24 5.00
CA LEU A 164 14.65 -3.44 5.29
C LEU A 164 13.81 -2.16 5.26
N VAL A 165 14.43 -0.99 5.22
CA VAL A 165 13.71 0.28 5.11
C VAL A 165 13.98 0.92 3.76
N LEU A 166 12.96 1.00 2.91
CA LEU A 166 13.09 1.56 1.58
C LEU A 166 12.53 2.99 1.52
N SER A 167 13.38 3.95 1.14
CA SER A 167 12.98 5.32 0.80
C SER A 167 13.01 5.55 -0.72
N THR A 168 12.64 6.74 -1.18
CA THR A 168 12.77 7.13 -2.60
C THR A 168 14.22 7.22 -3.06
N ASP A 169 15.15 7.45 -2.13
CA ASP A 169 16.57 7.65 -2.44
C ASP A 169 17.39 6.36 -2.19
N GLY A 170 16.71 5.24 -1.95
CA GLY A 170 17.31 3.94 -1.66
C GLY A 170 17.03 3.45 -0.24
N PHE A 171 17.77 2.43 0.18
CA PHE A 171 17.60 1.85 1.51
C PHE A 171 18.24 2.72 2.59
N ILE A 172 17.52 2.94 3.69
CA ILE A 172 17.94 3.80 4.81
C ILE A 172 17.99 3.02 6.12
N SER A 173 18.77 3.52 7.07
CA SER A 173 18.84 2.99 8.44
C SER A 173 17.63 3.39 9.29
N PHE A 174 17.49 2.74 10.45
CA PHE A 174 16.50 3.06 11.48
C PHE A 174 16.62 4.51 11.92
N ASN A 175 17.83 5.01 12.16
CA ASN A 175 18.04 6.38 12.60
C ASN A 175 17.65 7.41 11.53
N GLU A 176 17.92 7.12 10.26
CA GLU A 176 17.47 7.96 9.14
C GLU A 176 15.93 7.94 9.04
N ALA A 177 15.31 6.76 9.13
CA ALA A 177 13.86 6.60 9.15
C ALA A 177 13.20 7.34 10.32
N ALA A 178 13.76 7.21 11.53
CA ALA A 178 13.31 7.91 12.73
C ALA A 178 13.45 9.43 12.58
N THR A 179 14.52 9.90 11.92
CA THR A 179 14.70 11.32 11.62
C THR A 179 13.61 11.84 10.69
N LEU A 180 13.31 11.13 9.59
CA LEU A 180 12.24 11.51 8.66
C LEU A 180 10.86 11.51 9.35
N PHE A 181 10.59 10.51 10.18
CA PHE A 181 9.35 10.41 10.95
C PHE A 181 9.21 11.54 11.97
N ASN A 182 10.26 11.83 12.74
CA ASN A 182 10.25 12.91 13.73
C ASN A 182 10.13 14.29 13.07
N GLN A 183 10.72 14.46 11.88
CA GLN A 183 10.50 15.64 11.04
C GLN A 183 9.05 15.75 10.59
N TYR A 184 8.39 14.63 10.25
CA TYR A 184 6.95 14.62 9.95
C TYR A 184 6.10 15.00 11.17
N GLN A 185 6.38 14.40 12.34
CA GLN A 185 5.69 14.73 13.59
C GLN A 185 5.74 16.23 13.87
N SER A 186 6.95 16.79 13.93
CA SER A 186 7.17 18.19 14.29
C SER A 186 6.59 19.18 13.28
N GLN A 187 6.67 18.88 11.98
CA GLN A 187 6.30 19.83 10.93
C GLN A 187 4.84 19.70 10.45
N TYR A 188 4.22 18.52 10.61
CA TYR A 188 2.89 18.24 10.09
C TYR A 188 1.88 17.86 11.16
N ILE A 189 2.28 17.07 12.15
CA ILE A 189 1.35 16.60 13.19
C ILE A 189 1.17 17.64 14.28
N GLU A 190 2.24 18.13 14.90
CA GLU A 190 2.13 19.09 16.02
C GLU A 190 1.38 20.38 15.66
N PRO A 191 1.66 21.06 14.52
CA PRO A 191 0.93 22.28 14.15
C PRO A 191 -0.55 22.03 13.87
N TYR A 192 -0.88 20.80 13.47
CA TYR A 192 -2.24 20.37 13.19
C TYR A 192 -2.98 19.90 14.45
N LYS A 193 -2.28 19.25 15.39
CA LYS A 193 -2.81 18.71 16.64
C LYS A 193 -3.41 19.78 17.56
N ILE A 194 -2.88 20.99 17.48
CA ILE A 194 -3.44 22.16 18.17
C ILE A 194 -4.85 22.52 17.64
N LYS A 195 -5.16 22.15 16.40
CA LYS A 195 -6.36 22.59 15.67
C LYS A 195 -7.46 21.54 15.58
N VAL A 196 -7.15 20.27 15.82
CA VAL A 196 -8.08 19.14 15.67
C VAL A 196 -7.90 18.17 16.83
N THR A 197 -9.00 17.68 17.40
CA THR A 197 -8.98 16.63 18.43
C THR A 197 -9.01 15.26 17.76
N LYS A 198 -7.86 14.58 17.72
CA LYS A 198 -7.79 13.16 17.35
C LYS A 198 -6.83 12.44 18.27
N GLU A 199 -7.28 11.30 18.83
CA GLU A 199 -6.48 10.49 19.75
C GLU A 199 -5.22 9.93 19.06
N TYR A 200 -5.31 9.63 17.75
CA TYR A 200 -4.17 9.20 16.93
C TYR A 200 -4.24 9.81 15.53
N TYR A 201 -3.18 10.52 15.13
CA TYR A 201 -2.99 10.94 13.74
C TYR A 201 -2.42 9.78 12.94
N THR A 202 -2.88 9.60 11.70
CA THR A 202 -2.28 8.60 10.81
C THR A 202 -0.82 8.98 10.55
N LYS A 203 0.09 8.09 10.91
CA LYS A 203 1.53 8.21 10.64
C LYS A 203 2.08 7.05 9.81
N ALA A 204 1.25 6.04 9.55
CA ALA A 204 1.55 4.95 8.64
C ALA A 204 0.27 4.38 8.05
N VAL A 205 0.37 3.83 6.84
CA VAL A 205 -0.70 3.06 6.19
C VAL A 205 -0.16 1.70 5.80
N TRP A 206 -0.80 0.65 6.29
CA TRP A 206 -0.38 -0.73 6.10
C TRP A 206 -1.14 -1.42 4.96
N TYR A 207 -0.45 -2.24 4.20
CA TYR A 207 -0.98 -3.15 3.19
C TYR A 207 -0.38 -4.54 3.38
N SER A 208 -1.14 -5.59 3.08
CA SER A 208 -0.57 -6.93 3.06
C SER A 208 0.45 -7.06 1.91
N LEU A 209 1.40 -8.01 2.03
CA LEU A 209 2.36 -8.26 0.95
C LEU A 209 1.62 -8.67 -0.33
N GLU A 210 0.59 -9.50 -0.20
CA GLU A 210 -0.22 -9.97 -1.32
C GLU A 210 -0.95 -8.81 -2.03
N GLU A 211 -1.54 -7.88 -1.28
CA GLU A 211 -2.20 -6.70 -1.84
C GLU A 211 -1.24 -5.85 -2.70
N ILE A 212 -0.02 -5.63 -2.21
CA ILE A 212 0.99 -4.87 -2.95
C ILE A 212 1.43 -5.63 -4.20
N LYS A 213 1.67 -6.95 -4.11
CA LYS A 213 2.06 -7.78 -5.27
C LYS A 213 0.98 -7.79 -6.35
N GLN A 214 -0.28 -7.96 -5.96
CA GLN A 214 -1.42 -7.91 -6.86
C GLN A 214 -1.52 -6.54 -7.54
N TYR A 215 -1.37 -5.45 -6.78
CA TYR A 215 -1.39 -4.10 -7.36
C TYR A 215 -0.24 -3.86 -8.35
N LEU A 216 1.00 -4.23 -8.01
CA LEU A 216 2.15 -4.08 -8.91
C LEU A 216 1.98 -4.90 -10.20
N THR A 217 1.42 -6.10 -10.08
CA THR A 217 1.11 -6.98 -11.21
C THR A 217 0.05 -6.37 -12.11
N TYR A 218 -1.06 -5.92 -11.51
CA TYR A 218 -2.14 -5.23 -12.21
C TYR A 218 -1.64 -4.00 -12.99
N VAL A 219 -0.87 -3.11 -12.34
CA VAL A 219 -0.34 -1.90 -12.99
C VAL A 219 0.55 -2.24 -14.18
N ARG A 220 1.38 -3.28 -14.09
CA ARG A 220 2.22 -3.71 -15.21
C ARG A 220 1.43 -4.30 -16.37
N GLN A 221 0.44 -5.14 -16.07
CA GLN A 221 -0.43 -5.72 -17.09
C GLN A 221 -1.21 -4.63 -17.82
N GLN A 222 -1.75 -3.65 -17.08
CA GLN A 222 -2.41 -2.49 -17.68
C GLN A 222 -1.44 -1.62 -18.50
N SER A 223 -0.22 -1.39 -17.98
CA SER A 223 0.83 -0.66 -18.70
C SER A 223 1.13 -1.28 -20.06
N ASN A 224 1.30 -2.61 -20.11
CA ASN A 224 1.61 -3.34 -21.32
C ASN A 224 0.41 -3.37 -22.28
N LYS A 225 -0.78 -3.72 -21.78
CA LYS A 225 -2.02 -3.80 -22.55
C LYS A 225 -2.36 -2.46 -23.22
N HIS A 226 -2.16 -1.36 -22.51
CA HIS A 226 -2.52 -0.01 -22.97
C HIS A 226 -1.31 0.82 -23.44
N LYS A 227 -0.12 0.23 -23.53
CA LYS A 227 1.13 0.88 -24.00
C LYS A 227 1.45 2.19 -23.26
N LEU A 228 1.27 2.20 -21.94
CA LEU A 228 1.38 3.40 -21.10
C LEU A 228 2.82 3.75 -20.69
N ALA A 229 3.77 2.82 -20.89
CA ALA A 229 5.16 2.97 -20.48
C ALA A 229 5.33 3.35 -18.99
N ILE A 230 4.49 2.78 -18.11
CA ILE A 230 4.60 2.97 -16.66
C ILE A 230 5.92 2.35 -16.17
N THR A 231 6.74 3.18 -15.54
CA THR A 231 8.06 2.82 -14.97
C THR A 231 8.04 2.81 -13.45
N GLY A 232 7.03 3.37 -12.81
CA GLY A 232 6.98 3.51 -11.37
C GLY A 232 5.59 3.65 -10.79
N ILE A 233 5.55 3.80 -9.47
CA ILE A 233 4.35 4.08 -8.67
C ILE A 233 4.56 5.41 -7.97
N SER A 234 3.57 6.30 -8.07
CA SER A 234 3.51 7.53 -7.29
C SER A 234 2.66 7.31 -6.06
N VAL A 235 3.18 7.68 -4.90
CA VAL A 235 2.45 7.73 -3.63
C VAL A 235 2.02 9.17 -3.39
N PHE A 236 0.74 9.35 -3.07
CA PHE A 236 0.16 10.63 -2.71
C PHE A 236 -0.50 10.54 -1.35
N PHE A 237 -0.34 11.59 -0.54
CA PHE A 237 -1.15 11.75 0.66
C PHE A 237 -2.60 12.08 0.31
N GLY A 238 -3.53 11.50 1.06
CA GLY A 238 -4.95 11.72 0.93
C GLY A 238 -5.62 11.88 2.31
N VAL A 239 -6.85 12.36 2.31
CA VAL A 239 -7.70 12.38 3.51
C VAL A 239 -9.07 11.81 3.16
N TYR A 240 -9.49 10.79 3.91
CA TYR A 240 -10.82 10.21 3.79
C TYR A 240 -11.91 11.23 4.14
N ASP A 241 -13.12 10.97 3.65
CA ASP A 241 -14.27 11.78 3.99
C ASP A 241 -14.59 11.70 5.49
N ALA A 242 -15.20 12.77 6.02
CA ALA A 242 -15.80 12.74 7.35
C ALA A 242 -17.15 12.02 7.25
N ASN A 243 -17.10 10.69 7.14
CA ASN A 243 -18.26 9.80 7.10
C ASN A 243 -18.18 8.82 8.28
N PRO A 244 -19.16 8.79 9.20
CA PRO A 244 -19.22 7.83 10.30
C PRO A 244 -19.10 6.36 9.87
N GLU A 245 -19.59 5.99 8.68
CA GLU A 245 -19.51 4.62 8.13
C GLU A 245 -18.07 4.17 7.84
N LEU A 246 -17.12 5.11 7.77
CA LEU A 246 -15.70 4.82 7.62
C LEU A 246 -15.01 4.53 8.96
N GLU A 247 -15.75 4.60 10.08
CA GLU A 247 -15.23 4.32 11.43
C GLU A 247 -13.93 5.11 11.72
N LEU A 248 -12.85 4.43 12.12
CA LEU A 248 -11.54 5.04 12.39
C LEU A 248 -10.91 5.73 11.17
N LYS A 249 -11.33 5.35 9.95
CA LYS A 249 -10.89 5.99 8.71
C LYS A 249 -11.57 7.32 8.48
N SER A 250 -12.69 7.63 9.14
CA SER A 250 -13.37 8.91 9.00
C SER A 250 -12.44 10.10 9.28
N ASN A 251 -12.33 11.00 8.30
CA ASN A 251 -11.40 12.15 8.33
C ASN A 251 -9.95 11.76 8.68
N ALA A 252 -9.53 10.53 8.42
CA ALA A 252 -8.16 10.11 8.64
C ALA A 252 -7.31 10.42 7.41
N GLN A 253 -6.04 10.72 7.66
CA GLN A 253 -5.06 10.81 6.60
C GLN A 253 -4.74 9.39 6.10
N THR A 254 -4.37 9.27 4.84
CA THR A 254 -4.09 8.01 4.15
C THR A 254 -3.08 8.27 3.03
N VAL A 255 -2.71 7.22 2.29
CA VAL A 255 -1.99 7.33 1.02
C VAL A 255 -2.74 6.59 -0.07
N PHE A 256 -2.68 7.10 -1.30
CA PHE A 256 -3.10 6.35 -2.48
C PHE A 256 -1.94 6.27 -3.47
N LEU A 257 -1.95 5.19 -4.24
CA LEU A 257 -0.94 4.83 -5.22
C LEU A 257 -1.50 5.05 -6.62
N THR A 258 -0.69 5.52 -7.56
CA THR A 258 -1.02 5.55 -8.99
C THR A 258 0.17 5.10 -9.81
N GLY A 259 -0.05 4.63 -11.04
CA GLY A 259 1.04 4.44 -11.99
C GLY A 259 1.76 5.76 -12.30
N ASN A 260 3.03 5.70 -12.67
CA ASN A 260 3.76 6.83 -13.21
C ASN A 260 4.75 6.42 -14.30
N THR A 261 5.05 7.38 -15.16
CA THR A 261 6.27 7.38 -15.96
C THR A 261 7.33 8.19 -15.23
N GLN A 262 8.55 8.23 -15.77
CA GLN A 262 9.63 9.09 -15.25
C GLN A 262 9.27 10.58 -15.13
N HIS A 263 8.22 11.03 -15.82
CA HIS A 263 7.88 12.45 -15.92
C HIS A 263 6.49 12.81 -15.39
N ALA A 264 5.58 11.85 -15.18
CA ALA A 264 4.22 12.16 -14.76
C ALA A 264 3.46 10.97 -14.15
N SER A 265 2.52 11.27 -13.24
CA SER A 265 1.60 10.28 -12.68
C SER A 265 0.41 10.04 -13.62
N ILE A 266 0.25 8.78 -14.05
CA ILE A 266 -0.86 8.28 -14.87
C ILE A 266 -1.93 7.72 -13.94
N ILE A 267 -3.16 8.19 -14.09
CA ILE A 267 -4.26 7.80 -13.20
C ILE A 267 -5.14 6.69 -13.79
N ASN A 268 -5.15 6.52 -15.13
CA ASN A 268 -6.04 5.56 -15.78
C ASN A 268 -5.43 4.88 -17.02
N CYS A 269 -6.09 3.82 -17.51
CA CYS A 269 -5.69 3.04 -18.68
C CYS A 269 -5.79 3.79 -20.02
N LYS A 270 -6.37 5.00 -20.03
CA LYS A 270 -6.39 5.92 -21.18
C LYS A 270 -5.16 6.84 -21.23
N GLY A 271 -4.23 6.69 -20.28
CA GLY A 271 -3.03 7.52 -20.19
C GLY A 271 -3.27 8.92 -19.64
N LYS A 272 -4.45 9.19 -19.05
CA LYS A 272 -4.76 10.51 -18.49
C LYS A 272 -3.87 10.81 -17.30
N LEU A 273 -3.32 12.01 -17.28
CA LEU A 273 -2.48 12.45 -16.16
C LEU A 273 -3.33 12.88 -14.97
N LEU A 274 -2.86 12.61 -13.75
CA LEU A 274 -3.54 13.09 -12.53
C LEU A 274 -3.71 14.62 -12.55
N LYS A 275 -2.71 15.37 -13.03
CA LYS A 275 -2.77 16.84 -13.12
C LYS A 275 -3.91 17.32 -14.01
N GLU A 276 -4.08 16.71 -15.18
CA GLU A 276 -5.18 17.03 -16.11
C GLU A 276 -6.53 16.67 -15.51
N TYR A 277 -6.57 15.60 -14.70
CA TYR A 277 -7.77 15.23 -13.97
C TYR A 277 -8.16 16.28 -12.93
N LEU A 278 -7.18 16.88 -12.24
CA LEU A 278 -7.38 17.91 -11.21
C LEU A 278 -7.60 19.32 -11.77
N GLN A 279 -6.98 19.65 -12.92
CA GLN A 279 -7.09 20.97 -13.55
C GLN A 279 -8.44 21.24 -14.19
N ASN A 280 -9.12 20.18 -14.63
CA ASN A 280 -10.42 20.33 -15.27
C ASN A 280 -11.52 20.76 -14.32
N ASP A 281 -11.30 20.72 -13.00
CA ASP A 281 -12.15 21.33 -12.00
C ASP A 281 -11.52 21.09 -10.59
N PHE A 282 -11.30 22.13 -9.77
CA PHE A 282 -11.22 21.98 -8.29
C PHE A 282 -12.56 21.49 -7.69
N ILE A 283 -13.55 21.23 -8.56
CA ILE A 283 -14.83 20.59 -8.32
C ILE A 283 -14.72 19.16 -8.89
N PRO A 284 -14.78 18.08 -8.11
CA PRO A 284 -14.77 16.74 -8.71
C PRO A 284 -15.85 16.65 -9.79
N LYS A 285 -15.47 16.27 -11.03
CA LYS A 285 -16.43 16.03 -12.10
C LYS A 285 -17.46 15.05 -11.54
N ASN A 286 -18.71 15.50 -11.42
CA ASN A 286 -19.78 14.79 -10.74
C ASN A 286 -20.15 13.55 -11.57
N SER A 287 -19.35 12.50 -11.47
CA SER A 287 -19.53 11.28 -12.22
C SER A 287 -20.26 10.29 -11.33
N ASN A 288 -21.58 10.30 -11.42
CA ASN A 288 -22.46 9.19 -11.01
C ASN A 288 -22.17 7.88 -11.78
N SER A 289 -20.98 7.73 -12.37
CA SER A 289 -20.56 6.50 -13.02
C SER A 289 -19.82 5.64 -12.01
N ASN A 290 -20.53 4.66 -11.47
CA ASN A 290 -19.97 3.43 -10.88
C ASN A 290 -19.15 2.60 -11.91
N GLY A 291 -18.62 3.22 -12.97
CA GLY A 291 -18.05 2.55 -14.16
C GLY A 291 -16.64 3.02 -14.54
N ASP A 292 -15.94 3.75 -13.67
CA ASP A 292 -14.56 4.23 -13.93
C ASP A 292 -13.49 3.39 -13.18
N THR A 293 -13.88 2.36 -12.42
CA THR A 293 -12.95 1.49 -11.67
C THR A 293 -12.13 0.62 -12.59
N ASP A 294 -12.74 0.10 -13.66
CA ASP A 294 -12.10 -0.85 -14.57
C ASP A 294 -10.96 -0.23 -15.38
N GLU A 295 -10.97 1.10 -15.50
CA GLU A 295 -9.92 1.86 -16.15
C GLU A 295 -8.96 2.54 -15.15
N SER A 296 -9.21 2.47 -13.85
CA SER A 296 -8.43 3.19 -12.85
C SER A 296 -7.13 2.48 -12.50
N LEU A 297 -6.05 3.24 -12.36
CA LEU A 297 -4.78 2.77 -11.82
C LEU A 297 -4.56 3.20 -10.36
N ALA A 298 -5.56 3.85 -9.76
CA ALA A 298 -5.48 4.36 -8.41
C ALA A 298 -5.83 3.28 -7.36
N PHE A 299 -4.97 3.12 -6.36
CA PHE A 299 -5.12 2.09 -5.31
C PHE A 299 -5.03 2.74 -3.92
N ASN A 300 -5.95 2.41 -3.00
CA ASN A 300 -6.02 3.03 -1.67
C ASN A 300 -6.50 1.99 -0.62
N MET A 301 -7.24 2.41 0.41
CA MET A 301 -7.88 1.56 1.40
C MET A 301 -6.93 0.72 2.27
N GLY A 302 -5.68 1.15 2.43
CA GLY A 302 -4.79 0.57 3.43
C GLY A 302 -5.33 0.71 4.86
N HIS A 303 -4.78 -0.09 5.77
CA HIS A 303 -5.19 -0.09 7.17
C HIS A 303 -4.45 1.01 7.92
N LEU A 304 -5.21 1.78 8.71
CA LEU A 304 -4.66 2.80 9.59
C LEU A 304 -4.19 2.15 10.87
N SER A 305 -3.32 2.87 11.57
CA SER A 305 -2.77 2.43 12.84
C SER A 305 -3.28 3.27 14.01
N PRO A 306 -3.71 2.65 15.13
CA PRO A 306 -3.99 1.22 15.28
C PRO A 306 -5.29 0.83 14.53
N PRO A 307 -5.46 -0.44 14.11
CA PRO A 307 -6.74 -0.89 13.56
C PRO A 307 -7.85 -0.83 14.63
N PRO A 308 -9.14 -0.91 14.23
CA PRO A 308 -10.24 -0.99 15.19
C PRO A 308 -10.05 -2.19 16.11
N LYS A 309 -10.43 -2.04 17.40
CA LYS A 309 -10.52 -3.19 18.31
C LYS A 309 -11.46 -4.21 17.67
N ASN A 310 -11.00 -5.44 17.47
CA ASN A 310 -11.93 -6.53 17.21
C ASN A 310 -12.89 -6.62 18.42
N ASN A 311 -14.19 -6.42 18.16
CA ASN A 311 -15.23 -6.74 19.13
C ASN A 311 -15.37 -8.25 19.28
#